data_AF-A0A1D8AEN0-F1
#
_entry.id   AF-A0A1D8AEN0-F1
#
_cell.length_a   1.000
_cell.length_b   1.000
_cell.length_c   1.000
_cell.angle_alpha   90.00
_cell.angle_beta   90.00
_cell.angle_gamma   90.00
#
_symmetry.space_group_name_H-M   'P 1'
#
loop_
_entity.id
_entity.type
_entity.pdbx_description
1 polymer ?
#
loop_
_entity_poly.entity_id
_entity_poly.type
_entity_poly.pdbx_seq_one_letter_code
_entity_poly.pdbx_strand_id
1 'polypeptide(L)'
;MIRTFRYVLLTCASFASLHAAAAQEKPSSEYTDATRVNVPLAPWLHALDAAFVDFDRDGDLDVAVAVEYGVNQLYLNDGHGQLT
;
A
#
# COMPACT_ATOMS: atom_id res chain seq x y z
N MET A 1 -28.55 -54.41 18.16
CA MET A 1 -27.83 -54.78 19.41
C MET A 1 -26.51 -53.99 19.42
N ILE A 2 -26.27 -53.17 20.46
CA ILE A 2 -25.02 -52.41 20.79
C ILE A 2 -24.80 -51.15 19.91
N ARG A 3 -25.16 -49.92 20.34
CA ARG A 3 -24.59 -48.95 21.33
C ARG A 3 -23.61 -47.93 20.70
N THR A 4 -24.10 -46.70 20.59
CA THR A 4 -23.50 -45.36 20.84
C THR A 4 -21.99 -45.24 21.00
N PHE A 5 -21.35 -44.34 20.24
CA PHE A 5 -20.41 -43.33 20.77
C PHE A 5 -20.43 -42.06 19.90
N ARG A 6 -20.75 -40.94 20.55
CA ARG A 6 -20.71 -39.57 20.00
C ARG A 6 -19.25 -39.11 19.97
N TYR A 7 -18.79 -38.62 18.83
CA TYR A 7 -17.64 -37.70 18.78
C TYR A 7 -18.09 -36.39 18.15
N VAL A 8 -18.39 -35.43 19.02
CA VAL A 8 -18.45 -34.01 18.65
C VAL A 8 -17.00 -33.56 18.61
N LEU A 9 -16.39 -33.55 17.42
CA LEU A 9 -15.14 -32.83 17.18
C LEU A 9 -15.51 -31.41 16.76
N LEU A 10 -15.52 -30.53 17.76
CA LEU A 10 -15.58 -29.09 17.60
C LEU A 10 -14.23 -28.65 17.01
N THR A 11 -14.09 -28.61 15.67
CA THR A 11 -12.89 -28.01 15.07
C THR A 11 -12.98 -26.50 15.18
N CYS A 12 -12.06 -26.00 16.00
CA CYS A 12 -11.73 -24.61 16.31
C CYS A 12 -12.06 -23.62 15.19
N ALA A 13 -12.73 -22.54 15.59
CA ALA A 13 -13.02 -21.40 14.76
C ALA A 13 -11.76 -20.77 14.16
N SER A 14 -11.96 -20.16 12.99
CA SER A 14 -11.13 -19.11 12.41
C SER A 14 -9.79 -19.57 11.85
N PHE A 15 -9.78 -19.86 10.54
CA PHE A 15 -8.68 -19.37 9.72
C PHE A 15 -8.70 -17.85 9.83
N ALA A 16 -8.01 -17.30 10.83
CA ALA A 16 -7.61 -15.91 10.78
C ALA A 16 -6.73 -15.82 9.53
N SER A 17 -7.27 -15.22 8.47
CA SER A 17 -6.46 -14.77 7.35
C SER A 17 -5.33 -13.96 7.96
N LEU A 18 -4.12 -14.51 7.91
CA LEU A 18 -2.91 -13.80 8.27
C LEU A 18 -2.72 -12.76 7.16
N HIS A 19 -3.49 -11.68 7.22
CA HIS A 19 -3.08 -10.46 6.55
C HIS A 19 -1.82 -10.07 7.33
N ALA A 20 -0.66 -10.21 6.68
CA ALA A 20 0.52 -9.53 7.14
C ALA A 20 0.12 -8.07 7.28
N ALA A 21 -0.14 -7.63 8.51
CA ALA A 21 -0.30 -6.23 8.80
C ALA A 21 1.05 -5.63 8.40
N ALA A 22 1.09 -4.91 7.26
CA ALA A 22 2.19 -4.02 6.98
C ALA A 22 2.42 -3.24 8.28
N ALA A 23 3.63 -3.35 8.83
CA ALA A 23 3.95 -2.66 10.07
C ALA A 23 3.70 -1.19 9.79
N GLN A 24 2.63 -0.63 10.39
CA GLN A 24 2.36 0.79 10.32
C GLN A 24 3.60 1.47 10.90
N GLU A 25 4.33 2.24 10.08
CA GLU A 25 5.51 2.93 10.58
C GLU A 25 5.08 3.83 11.75
N LYS A 26 5.77 3.68 12.88
CA LYS A 26 5.54 4.50 14.05
C LYS A 26 6.08 5.90 13.72
N PRO A 27 5.26 6.96 13.77
CA PRO A 27 5.73 8.31 13.48
C PRO A 27 6.93 8.66 14.38
N SER A 28 7.95 9.25 13.78
CA SER A 28 9.13 9.77 14.48
C SER A 28 9.18 11.29 14.40
N SER A 29 10.06 11.95 15.16
CA SER A 29 10.29 13.41 15.05
C SER A 29 11.11 13.81 13.82
N GLU A 30 11.73 12.85 13.14
CA GLU A 30 12.66 13.10 12.03
C GLU A 30 11.94 13.25 10.68
N TYR A 31 10.77 12.62 10.53
CA TYR A 31 9.96 12.70 9.32
C TYR A 31 8.48 12.66 9.64
N THR A 32 7.69 13.27 8.76
CA THR A 32 6.22 13.15 8.77
C THR A 32 5.79 12.33 7.57
N ASP A 33 5.08 11.22 7.81
CA ASP A 33 4.44 10.47 6.74
C ASP A 33 3.21 11.24 6.24
N ALA A 34 3.31 11.74 5.00
CA ALA A 34 2.25 12.45 4.29
C ALA A 34 1.61 11.61 3.18
N THR A 35 2.06 10.37 2.97
CA THR A 35 1.71 9.54 1.80
C THR A 35 0.21 9.43 1.60
N ARG A 36 -0.52 9.16 2.68
CA ARG A 36 -1.98 8.93 2.63
C ARG A 36 -2.78 10.15 2.15
N VAL A 37 -2.28 11.36 2.36
CA VAL A 37 -3.01 12.60 2.04
C VAL A 37 -2.45 13.35 0.83
N ASN A 38 -1.20 13.06 0.46
CA ASN A 38 -0.48 13.73 -0.62
C ASN A 38 -0.30 12.86 -1.87
N VAL A 39 -0.43 11.53 -1.78
CA VAL A 39 -0.17 10.61 -2.90
C VAL A 39 -1.45 9.84 -3.26
N PRO A 40 -1.78 9.66 -4.55
CA PRO A 40 -2.91 8.84 -4.95
C PRO A 40 -2.78 7.41 -4.41
N LEU A 41 -3.82 6.95 -3.72
CA LEU A 41 -3.83 5.59 -3.18
C LEU A 41 -3.95 4.58 -4.32
N ALA A 42 -2.91 3.76 -4.49
CA ALA A 42 -2.88 2.66 -5.44
C ALA A 42 -2.52 1.34 -4.73
N PRO A 43 -3.48 0.71 -4.01
CA PRO A 43 -3.19 -0.44 -3.13
C PRO A 43 -2.62 -1.68 -3.84
N TRP A 44 -2.78 -1.76 -5.16
CA TRP A 44 -2.35 -2.88 -6.00
C TRP A 44 -1.15 -2.53 -6.89
N LEU A 45 -0.62 -1.31 -6.76
CA LEU A 45 0.53 -0.87 -7.54
C LEU A 45 1.81 -1.41 -6.92
N HIS A 46 2.57 -2.16 -7.71
CA HIS A 46 3.88 -2.70 -7.33
C HIS A 46 4.98 -1.78 -7.87
N ALA A 47 5.32 -0.74 -7.11
CA ALA A 47 6.39 0.19 -7.49
C ALA A 47 7.77 -0.48 -7.36
N LEU A 48 8.61 -0.30 -8.37
CA LEU A 48 10.00 -0.78 -8.38
C LEU A 48 11.01 0.36 -8.18
N ASP A 49 10.72 1.53 -8.73
CA ASP A 49 11.60 2.70 -8.66
C ASP A 49 10.80 4.00 -8.85
N ALA A 50 11.39 5.12 -8.46
CA ALA A 50 10.82 6.45 -8.65
C ALA A 50 11.91 7.48 -9.01
N ALA A 51 11.58 8.42 -9.91
CA ALA A 51 12.45 9.51 -10.30
C ALA A 51 11.71 10.85 -10.27
N PHE A 52 12.39 11.89 -9.80
CA PHE A 52 11.89 13.26 -9.83
C PHE A 52 12.27 13.95 -11.14
N VAL A 53 11.29 14.62 -11.77
CA VAL A 53 11.46 15.35 -13.02
C VAL A 53 10.43 16.48 -13.08
N ASP A 54 10.84 17.66 -13.54
CA ASP A 54 9.90 18.74 -13.91
C ASP A 54 9.38 18.45 -15.32
N PHE A 55 8.27 17.70 -15.43
CA PHE A 55 7.81 17.14 -16.70
C PHE A 55 7.02 18.17 -17.51
N ASP A 56 6.18 18.97 -16.85
CA ASP A 56 5.31 19.95 -17.51
C ASP A 56 5.87 21.38 -17.55
N ARG A 57 7.01 21.62 -16.90
CA ARG A 57 7.82 22.86 -16.93
C ARG A 57 7.21 24.01 -16.15
N ASP A 58 6.49 23.74 -15.08
CA ASP A 58 6.00 24.76 -14.17
C ASP A 58 6.98 25.08 -13.01
N GLY A 59 8.01 24.25 -12.86
CA GLY A 59 9.14 24.48 -11.96
C GLY A 59 9.05 23.73 -10.64
N ASP A 60 8.01 22.92 -10.42
CA ASP A 60 8.01 21.90 -9.39
C ASP A 60 8.34 20.51 -9.93
N LEU A 61 8.78 19.63 -9.02
CA LEU A 61 9.20 18.29 -9.39
C LEU A 61 8.01 17.35 -9.32
N ASP A 62 7.73 16.69 -10.43
CA ASP A 62 6.82 15.56 -10.57
C ASP A 62 7.51 14.24 -10.22
N VAL A 63 6.73 13.16 -10.15
CA VAL A 63 7.24 11.82 -9.82
C VAL A 63 6.86 10.81 -10.90
N ALA A 64 7.87 10.29 -11.59
CA ALA A 64 7.71 9.11 -12.45
C ALA A 64 7.95 7.83 -11.64
N VAL A 65 7.03 6.87 -11.71
CA VAL A 65 7.08 5.59 -10.96
C VAL A 65 7.14 4.42 -11.92
N ALA A 66 8.16 3.58 -11.79
CA ALA A 66 8.26 2.31 -12.49
C ALA A 66 7.40 1.25 -11.81
N VAL A 67 6.54 0.56 -12.56
CA VAL A 67 5.58 -0.41 -12.02
C VAL A 67 5.85 -1.82 -12.55
N GLU A 68 6.02 -2.78 -11.65
CA GLU A 68 6.20 -4.19 -12.00
C GLU A 68 4.93 -4.75 -12.66
N TYR A 69 5.08 -5.38 -13.82
CA TYR A 69 3.98 -5.98 -14.62
C TYR A 69 2.81 -5.02 -14.93
N GLY A 70 3.05 -3.70 -14.88
CA GLY A 70 2.03 -2.68 -15.05
C GLY A 70 2.47 -1.51 -15.92
N VAL A 71 1.58 -0.54 -16.08
CA VAL A 71 1.90 0.73 -16.74
C VAL A 71 2.60 1.64 -15.73
N ASN A 72 3.74 2.19 -16.13
CA ASN A 72 4.43 3.21 -15.34
C ASN A 72 3.50 4.42 -15.11
N GLN A 73 3.57 4.99 -13.92
CA GLN A 73 2.76 6.15 -13.56
C GLN A 73 3.60 7.42 -13.62
N LEU A 74 2.97 8.52 -13.98
CA LEU A 74 3.52 9.86 -13.79
C LEU A 74 2.52 10.59 -12.90
N TYR A 75 2.98 11.04 -11.73
CA TYR A 75 2.20 11.86 -10.83
C TYR A 75 2.62 13.31 -10.96
N LEU A 76 1.66 14.18 -11.27
CA LEU A 76 1.90 15.62 -11.36
C LEU A 76 1.80 16.24 -9.97
N ASN A 77 2.78 17.06 -9.62
CA ASN A 77 2.78 17.84 -8.39
C ASN A 77 2.08 19.19 -8.62
N ASP A 78 1.52 19.78 -7.56
CA ASP A 78 0.85 21.09 -7.60
C ASP A 78 1.68 22.21 -6.97
N GLY A 79 2.99 21.99 -6.79
CA GLY A 79 3.91 22.86 -6.05
C GLY A 79 3.76 22.82 -4.52
N HIS A 80 2.70 22.20 -3.99
CA HIS A 80 2.44 22.06 -2.55
C HIS A 80 2.63 20.62 -2.05
N GLY A 81 3.12 19.73 -2.92
CA GLY A 81 3.35 18.33 -2.61
C GLY A 81 2.09 17.48 -2.74
N GLN A 82 1.01 17.97 -3.35
CA GLN A 82 -0.13 17.13 -3.69
C GLN A 82 0.08 16.53 -5.08
N LEU A 83 0.17 15.21 -5.12
CA LEU A 83 0.37 14.44 -6.33
C LEU A 83 -0.97 13.96 -6.89
N THR A 84 -1.14 14.05 -8.21
CA THR A 84 -2.35 13.61 -8.93
C THR A 84 -2.05 12.70 -10.11
#